data_AF-A0A950SAK2-F1
#
_entry.id   AF-A0A950SAK2-F1
#
_cell.length_a   1.000
_cell.length_b   1.000
_cell.length_c   1.000
_cell.angle_alpha   90.00
_cell.angle_beta   90.00
_cell.angle_gamma   90.00
#
_symmetry.space_group_name_H-M   'P 1'
#
loop_
_entity.id
_entity.type
_entity.pdbx_description
1 polymer ?
#
loop_
_entity_poly.entity_id
_entity_poly.type
_entity_poly.pdbx_seq_one_letter_code
_entity_poly.pdbx_strand_id
1 'polypeptide(L)'
;MGLQLSRLRGGELLAGAGAVALLVLLFAAPWYGARTGWQALTGVRWMALLAVLAAFALAYLQASRRAPALPATMSVIATVLALLNAVWLAVDVAVSHPPQQSVWAPIGLAAACGLLAGAFLSLRQEGVGARDERTDIPTVAASGGVRS
;
A
#
# COMPACT_ATOMS: atom_id res chain seq x y z
N MET A 1 -4.40 0.41 25.49
CA MET A 1 -5.14 0.67 24.24
C MET A 1 -5.16 -0.62 23.43
N GLY A 2 -6.31 -1.23 23.17
CA GLY A 2 -6.38 -2.49 22.42
C GLY A 2 -6.40 -2.23 20.92
N LEU A 3 -5.41 -2.72 20.18
CA LEU A 3 -5.41 -2.71 18.72
C LEU A 3 -6.51 -3.64 18.22
N GLN A 4 -7.51 -3.11 17.51
CA GLN A 4 -8.59 -3.91 16.93
C GLN A 4 -8.23 -4.33 15.50
N LEU A 5 -7.46 -5.40 15.36
CA LEU A 5 -7.02 -5.95 14.07
C LEU A 5 -8.18 -6.33 13.14
N SER A 6 -9.35 -6.68 13.69
CA SER A 6 -10.57 -6.99 12.94
C SER A 6 -11.10 -5.82 12.10
N ARG A 7 -10.56 -4.60 12.28
CA ARG A 7 -10.97 -3.40 11.55
C ARG A 7 -10.13 -3.11 10.32
N LEU A 8 -9.00 -3.79 10.13
CA LEU A 8 -8.21 -3.59 8.92
C LEU A 8 -8.98 -4.10 7.71
N ARG A 9 -9.12 -3.26 6.70
CA ARG A 9 -9.66 -3.62 5.41
C ARG A 9 -8.66 -4.50 4.65
N GLY A 10 -9.15 -5.23 3.64
CA GLY A 10 -8.34 -6.20 2.91
C GLY A 10 -7.08 -5.60 2.24
N GLY A 11 -7.15 -4.35 1.75
CA GLY A 11 -5.99 -3.68 1.15
C GLY A 11 -4.91 -3.35 2.18
N GLU A 12 -5.31 -3.03 3.40
CA GLU A 12 -4.46 -2.60 4.51
C GLU A 12 -3.71 -3.80 5.10
N LEU A 13 -4.41 -4.93 5.24
CA LEU A 13 -3.79 -6.22 5.59
C LEU A 13 -2.75 -6.63 4.55
N LEU A 14 -3.07 -6.48 3.26
CA LEU A 14 -2.13 -6.82 2.19
C LEU A 14 -0.91 -5.88 2.18
N ALA A 15 -1.12 -4.59 2.39
CA ALA A 15 -0.03 -3.61 2.49
C ALA A 15 0.89 -3.91 3.68
N GLY A 16 0.31 -4.18 4.85
CA GLY A 16 1.06 -4.56 6.04
C GLY A 16 1.81 -5.88 5.87
N ALA A 17 1.17 -6.90 5.31
CA ALA A 17 1.82 -8.18 5.02
C ALA A 17 2.97 -8.02 4.01
N GLY A 18 2.77 -7.24 2.95
CA GLY A 18 3.81 -6.92 1.97
C GLY A 18 4.98 -6.16 2.59
N ALA A 19 4.72 -5.22 3.50
CA ALA A 19 5.75 -4.48 4.23
C ALA A 19 6.57 -5.38 5.17
N VAL A 20 5.91 -6.28 5.90
CA VAL A 20 6.59 -7.28 6.74
C VAL A 20 7.43 -8.21 5.89
N ALA A 21 6.88 -8.75 4.80
CA ALA A 21 7.59 -9.65 3.89
C ALA A 21 8.83 -8.96 3.28
N LEU A 22 8.68 -7.72 2.81
CA LEU A 22 9.78 -6.94 2.25
C LEU A 22 10.88 -6.69 3.29
N LEU A 23 10.51 -6.37 4.54
CA LEU A 23 11.47 -6.14 5.63
C LEU A 23 12.22 -7.43 6.00
N VAL A 24 11.52 -8.56 6.11
CA VAL A 24 12.15 -9.87 6.35
C VAL A 24 13.12 -10.21 5.22
N LEU A 25 12.71 -10.05 3.97
CA LEU A 25 13.57 -10.33 2.81
C LEU A 25 14.79 -9.40 2.77
N LEU A 26 14.64 -8.12 3.15
CA LEU A 26 15.73 -7.15 3.13
C LEU A 26 16.87 -7.54 4.08
N PHE A 27 16.54 -8.05 5.28
CA PHE A 27 17.55 -8.33 6.31
C PHE A 27 17.94 -9.80 6.43
N ALA A 28 17.03 -10.73 6.14
CA ALA A 28 17.25 -12.16 6.37
C ALA A 28 17.60 -12.95 5.10
N ALA A 29 17.15 -12.51 3.92
CA ALA A 29 17.40 -13.26 2.70
C ALA A 29 18.77 -12.89 2.09
N PRO A 30 19.56 -13.87 1.61
CA PRO A 30 20.76 -13.62 0.84
C PRO A 30 20.39 -13.29 -0.61
N TRP A 31 20.41 -12.00 -0.95
CA TRP A 31 19.99 -11.55 -2.28
C TRP A 31 21.06 -11.82 -3.31
N TYR A 32 22.33 -11.55 -3.01
CA TYR A 32 23.42 -11.77 -3.97
C TYR A 32 24.61 -12.41 -3.26
N GLY A 33 24.84 -13.70 -3.53
CA GLY A 33 25.85 -14.48 -2.81
C GLY A 33 25.57 -14.48 -1.31
N ALA A 34 26.56 -14.05 -0.50
CA ALA A 34 26.41 -13.93 0.95
C ALA A 34 25.83 -12.58 1.41
N ARG A 35 25.56 -11.64 0.49
CA ARG A 35 25.05 -10.30 0.85
C ARG A 35 23.53 -10.32 1.00
N THR A 36 23.07 -9.74 2.09
CA THR A 36 21.63 -9.52 2.35
C THR A 36 21.08 -8.42 1.44
N GLY A 37 19.75 -8.36 1.29
CA GLY A 37 19.09 -7.29 0.53
C GLY A 37 19.50 -5.89 0.98
N TRP A 38 19.70 -5.68 2.28
CA TRP A 38 20.19 -4.42 2.85
C TRP A 38 21.57 -4.00 2.34
N GLN A 39 22.48 -4.97 2.23
CA GLN A 39 23.86 -4.74 1.76
C GLN A 39 23.93 -4.63 0.24
N ALA A 40 23.02 -5.32 -0.44
CA ALA A 40 22.89 -5.33 -1.89
C ALA A 40 22.32 -4.03 -2.45
N LEU A 41 21.25 -3.52 -1.83
CA LEU A 41 20.44 -2.40 -2.32
C LEU A 41 20.91 -1.06 -1.76
N THR A 42 22.20 -0.74 -1.84
CA THR A 42 22.74 0.48 -1.19
C THR A 42 22.08 1.78 -1.67
N GLY A 43 21.65 1.85 -2.94
CA GLY A 43 20.89 2.97 -3.50
C GLY A 43 19.41 3.00 -3.08
N VAL A 44 18.75 1.85 -3.00
CA VAL A 44 17.29 1.74 -2.78
C VAL A 44 16.93 1.55 -1.30
N ARG A 45 17.89 1.18 -0.42
CA ARG A 45 17.62 0.79 0.97
C ARG A 45 16.79 1.80 1.76
N TRP A 46 17.08 3.08 1.62
CA TRP A 46 16.41 4.14 2.37
C TRP A 46 15.00 4.37 1.85
N MET A 47 14.80 4.26 0.53
CA MET A 47 13.47 4.32 -0.08
C MET A 47 12.61 3.11 0.33
N ALA A 48 13.21 1.91 0.36
CA ALA A 48 12.53 0.71 0.82
C ALA A 48 12.09 0.82 2.29
N LEU A 49 12.95 1.35 3.16
CA LEU A 49 12.58 1.64 4.55
C LEU A 49 11.46 2.68 4.65
N LEU A 50 11.51 3.74 3.84
CA LEU A 50 10.44 4.75 3.82
C LEU A 50 9.10 4.16 3.36
N ALA A 51 9.10 3.29 2.35
CA ALA A 51 7.90 2.61 1.87
C ALA A 51 7.32 1.65 2.93
N VAL A 52 8.17 0.88 3.61
CA VAL A 52 7.77 0.01 4.72
C VAL A 52 7.20 0.83 5.88
N LEU A 53 7.87 1.93 6.24
CA LEU A 53 7.42 2.80 7.33
C LEU A 53 6.09 3.49 6.99
N ALA A 54 5.90 3.91 5.74
CA ALA A 54 4.63 4.47 5.26
C ALA A 54 3.50 3.44 5.33
N ALA A 55 3.74 2.19 4.92
CA ALA A 55 2.77 1.11 5.01
C ALA A 55 2.39 0.80 6.47
N PHE A 56 3.36 0.75 7.38
CA PHE A 56 3.09 0.59 8.81
C PHE A 56 2.36 1.79 9.41
N ALA A 57 2.71 3.02 9.02
CA ALA A 57 2.02 4.22 9.48
C ALA A 57 0.55 4.20 9.05
N LEU A 58 0.26 3.75 7.83
CA LEU A 58 -1.11 3.59 7.33
C LEU A 58 -1.90 2.58 8.18
N ALA A 59 -1.33 1.38 8.38
CA ALA A 59 -1.94 0.33 9.21
C ALA A 59 -2.15 0.76 10.67
N TYR A 60 -1.18 1.47 11.25
CA TYR A 60 -1.25 1.99 12.63
C TYR A 60 -2.32 3.06 12.78
N LEU A 61 -2.39 4.02 11.86
CA LEU A 61 -3.38 5.10 11.90
C LEU A 61 -4.80 4.58 11.73
N GLN A 62 -5.00 3.57 10.88
CA GLN A 62 -6.27 2.87 10.70
C GLN A 62 -6.67 2.05 11.94
N ALA A 63 -5.72 1.38 12.58
CA ALA A 63 -5.98 0.69 13.84
C ALA A 63 -6.30 1.66 15.00
N SER A 64 -5.81 2.91 14.93
CA SER A 64 -5.87 3.87 16.03
C SER A 64 -7.07 4.82 16.00
N ARG A 65 -7.64 5.14 14.82
CA ARG A 65 -8.74 6.13 14.72
C ARG A 65 -10.10 5.49 14.41
N ARG A 66 -11.10 5.84 15.23
CA ARG A 66 -12.51 5.41 15.13
C ARG A 66 -13.31 6.08 14.01
N ALA A 67 -12.80 7.14 13.37
CA ALA A 67 -13.57 7.96 12.44
C ALA A 67 -13.28 7.60 10.97
N PRO A 68 -14.30 7.37 10.11
CA PRO A 68 -14.19 7.03 8.69
C PRO A 68 -13.50 8.04 7.74
N ALA A 69 -12.79 9.04 8.28
CA ALA A 69 -12.15 10.10 7.50
C ALA A 69 -10.63 10.09 7.70
N LEU A 70 -9.99 8.93 7.51
CA LEU A 70 -8.56 8.97 7.24
C LEU A 70 -8.38 9.65 5.88
N PRO A 71 -7.49 10.66 5.77
CA PRO A 71 -7.37 11.45 4.55
C PRO A 71 -6.96 10.52 3.40
N ALA A 72 -7.68 10.60 2.28
CA ALA A 72 -7.24 10.01 1.01
C ALA A 72 -5.79 10.38 0.67
N THR A 73 -5.30 11.49 1.21
CA THR A 73 -3.90 11.91 1.11
C THR A 73 -2.91 10.86 1.63
N MET A 74 -3.21 10.12 2.71
CA MET A 74 -2.26 9.13 3.28
C MET A 74 -2.17 7.86 2.43
N SER A 75 -3.30 7.37 1.91
CA SER A 75 -3.32 6.23 1.00
C SER A 75 -2.66 6.59 -0.34
N VAL A 76 -2.83 7.83 -0.83
CA VAL A 76 -2.10 8.36 -1.99
C VAL A 76 -0.61 8.39 -1.72
N ILE A 77 -0.15 8.96 -0.61
CA ILE A 77 1.27 9.03 -0.25
C ILE A 77 1.87 7.62 -0.16
N ALA A 78 1.19 6.69 0.53
CA ALA A 78 1.64 5.31 0.65
C ALA A 78 1.71 4.61 -0.71
N THR A 79 0.71 4.83 -1.59
CA THR A 79 0.69 4.26 -2.94
C THR A 79 1.83 4.81 -3.79
N VAL A 80 2.08 6.12 -3.76
CA VAL A 80 3.17 6.76 -4.50
C VAL A 80 4.52 6.26 -4.01
N LEU A 81 4.74 6.19 -2.69
CA LEU A 81 5.98 5.66 -2.12
C LEU A 81 6.19 4.18 -2.47
N ALA A 82 5.13 3.37 -2.38
CA ALA A 82 5.17 1.97 -2.77
C ALA A 82 5.51 1.79 -4.25
N LEU A 83 4.95 2.65 -5.11
CA LEU A 83 5.19 2.61 -6.55
C LEU A 83 6.64 2.97 -6.87
N LEU A 84 7.13 4.08 -6.31
CA LEU A 84 8.51 4.51 -6.49
C LEU A 84 9.50 3.43 -6.00
N ASN A 85 9.21 2.82 -4.84
CA ASN A 85 10.02 1.72 -4.32
C ASN A 85 10.00 0.49 -5.24
N ALA A 86 8.83 0.07 -5.72
CA ALA A 86 8.70 -1.09 -6.61
C ALA A 86 9.42 -0.85 -7.95
N VAL A 87 9.27 0.33 -8.54
CA VAL A 87 9.93 0.69 -9.81
C VAL A 87 11.44 0.76 -9.64
N TRP A 88 11.94 1.43 -8.60
CA TRP A 88 13.38 1.53 -8.39
C TRP A 88 13.99 0.16 -8.09
N LEU A 89 13.33 -0.66 -7.27
CA LEU A 89 13.77 -2.02 -7.01
C LEU A 89 13.79 -2.88 -8.29
N ALA A 90 12.78 -2.73 -9.16
CA ALA A 90 12.76 -3.43 -10.45
C ALA A 90 13.93 -3.01 -11.35
N VAL A 91 14.23 -1.71 -11.41
CA VAL A 91 15.37 -1.18 -12.17
C VAL A 91 16.69 -1.69 -11.58
N ASP A 92 16.85 -1.68 -10.25
CA ASP A 92 18.07 -2.18 -9.60
C ASP A 92 18.29 -3.67 -9.88
N VAL A 93 17.24 -4.50 -9.77
CA VAL A 93 17.28 -5.93 -10.10
C VAL A 93 17.62 -6.16 -11.58
N ALA A 94 17.11 -5.32 -12.48
CA ALA A 94 17.35 -5.47 -13.92
C ALA A 94 18.74 -4.99 -14.36
N VAL A 95 19.27 -3.93 -13.76
CA VAL A 95 20.54 -3.29 -14.16
C VAL A 95 21.74 -3.88 -13.42
N SER A 96 21.60 -4.18 -12.13
CA SER A 96 22.76 -4.47 -11.29
C SER A 96 23.32 -5.88 -11.49
N HIS A 97 22.53 -6.92 -11.78
CA HIS A 97 23.06 -8.30 -11.94
C HIS A 97 22.21 -9.24 -12.82
N PRO A 98 22.80 -10.10 -13.66
CA PRO A 98 22.06 -11.05 -14.50
C PRO A 98 21.34 -12.14 -13.67
N PRO A 99 20.18 -12.65 -14.15
CA PRO A 99 19.19 -13.43 -13.39
C PRO A 99 19.65 -14.83 -12.89
N GLN A 100 20.88 -15.26 -13.20
CA GLN A 100 21.32 -16.64 -12.97
C GLN A 100 21.88 -16.94 -11.57
N GLN A 101 22.01 -15.96 -10.67
CA GLN A 101 22.68 -16.17 -9.37
C GLN A 101 21.83 -15.88 -8.12
N SER A 102 20.54 -15.52 -8.24
CA SER A 102 19.73 -15.26 -7.05
C SER A 102 18.24 -15.56 -7.18
N VAL A 103 17.77 -16.49 -6.35
CA VAL A 103 16.34 -16.81 -6.20
C VAL A 103 15.62 -15.75 -5.36
N TRP A 104 16.33 -15.05 -4.47
CA TRP A 104 15.73 -14.17 -3.46
C TRP A 104 15.42 -12.75 -3.98
N ALA A 105 16.16 -12.25 -4.96
CA ALA A 105 15.91 -10.94 -5.57
C ALA A 105 14.50 -10.82 -6.23
N PRO A 106 14.04 -11.76 -7.07
CA PRO A 106 12.68 -11.69 -7.63
C PRO A 106 11.60 -11.86 -6.56
N ILE A 107 11.87 -12.57 -5.47
CA ILE A 107 10.94 -12.70 -4.34
C ILE A 107 10.81 -11.36 -3.59
N GLY A 108 11.92 -10.64 -3.41
CA GLY A 108 11.93 -9.26 -2.90
C GLY A 108 11.10 -8.31 -3.77
N LEU A 109 11.21 -8.44 -5.09
CA LEU A 109 10.39 -7.68 -6.03
C LEU A 109 8.90 -8.04 -5.91
N ALA A 110 8.56 -9.32 -5.79
CA ALA A 110 7.19 -9.75 -5.59
C ALA A 110 6.59 -9.19 -4.29
N ALA A 111 7.37 -9.11 -3.21
CA ALA A 111 6.95 -8.48 -1.96
C ALA A 111 6.71 -6.97 -2.12
N ALA A 112 7.57 -6.27 -2.86
CA ALA A 112 7.37 -4.86 -3.17
C ALA A 112 6.10 -4.62 -4.02
N CYS A 113 5.84 -5.51 -5.00
CA CYS A 113 4.59 -5.51 -5.76
C CYS A 113 3.37 -5.76 -4.87
N GLY A 114 3.47 -6.67 -3.89
CA GLY A 114 2.42 -6.93 -2.91
C GLY A 114 2.13 -5.71 -2.02
N LEU A 115 3.17 -5.01 -1.58
CA LEU A 115 3.06 -3.75 -0.83
C LEU A 115 2.34 -2.68 -1.68
N LEU A 116 2.74 -2.51 -2.94
CA LEU A 116 2.08 -1.60 -3.89
C LEU A 116 0.62 -1.97 -4.13
N ALA A 117 0.34 -3.25 -4.38
CA ALA A 117 -1.02 -3.73 -4.59
C ALA A 117 -1.91 -3.47 -3.36
N GLY A 118 -1.39 -3.71 -2.15
CA GLY A 118 -2.08 -3.40 -0.90
C GLY A 118 -2.38 -1.91 -0.74
N ALA A 119 -1.37 -1.06 -0.96
CA ALA A 119 -1.53 0.39 -0.89
C ALA A 119 -2.57 0.90 -1.91
N PHE A 120 -2.52 0.40 -3.15
CA PHE A 120 -3.47 0.75 -4.20
C PHE A 120 -4.90 0.27 -3.90
N LEU A 121 -5.06 -0.94 -3.37
CA LEU A 121 -6.37 -1.45 -2.95
C LEU A 121 -6.93 -0.63 -1.78
N SER A 122 -6.09 -0.21 -0.84
CA SER A 122 -6.50 0.71 0.23
C SER A 122 -7.01 2.03 -0.34
N LEU A 123 -6.30 2.61 -1.31
CA LEU A 123 -6.71 3.83 -2.01
C LEU A 123 -8.04 3.64 -2.77
N ARG A 124 -8.23 2.50 -3.46
CA ARG A 124 -9.50 2.21 -4.16
C ARG A 124 -10.70 2.11 -3.23
N GLN A 125 -10.50 1.62 -2.02
CA GLN A 125 -11.57 1.45 -1.02
C GLN A 125 -12.00 2.79 -0.38
N GLU A 126 -11.27 3.87 -0.65
CA GLU A 126 -11.65 5.24 -0.28
C GLU A 126 -12.42 5.97 -1.40
N GLY A 127 -12.42 5.44 -2.63
CA GLY A 127 -13.25 5.95 -3.72
C GLY A 127 -14.72 5.59 -3.53
N VAL A 128 -15.63 6.51 -3.89
CA VAL A 128 -17.09 6.37 -3.77
C VAL A 128 -17.54 5.03 -4.35
N GLY A 129 -17.92 4.09 -3.48
CA GLY A 129 -18.43 2.80 -3.90
C GLY A 129 -19.82 2.97 -4.53
N ALA A 130 -20.14 2.16 -5.54
CA ALA A 130 -21.45 2.15 -6.22
C ALA A 130 -22.67 1.97 -5.28
N ARG A 131 -22.46 1.68 -3.99
CA ARG A 131 -23.51 1.63 -2.96
C ARG A 131 -23.87 2.99 -2.36
N ASP A 132 -23.06 4.02 -2.61
CA ASP A 132 -23.25 5.40 -2.15
C ASP A 132 -23.78 6.30 -3.28
N GLU A 133 -24.12 5.70 -4.43
CA GLU A 133 -24.93 6.36 -5.45
C GLU A 133 -26.31 6.60 -4.83
N ARG A 134 -26.53 7.85 -4.43
CA ARG A 134 -27.76 8.30 -3.79
C ARG A 134 -28.94 8.12 -4.76
N THR A 135 -29.61 6.97 -4.71
CA THR A 135 -30.83 6.69 -5.47
C THR A 135 -32.03 7.49 -4.98
N ASP A 136 -31.94 8.07 -3.79
CA ASP A 136 -32.96 8.97 -3.25
C ASP A 136 -32.58 10.42 -3.56
N ILE A 137 -32.88 10.85 -4.79
CA ILE A 137 -33.10 12.28 -5.06
C ILE A 137 -34.52 12.54 -4.56
N PRO A 138 -34.73 13.26 -3.44
CA PRO A 138 -36.07 13.68 -3.06
C PRO A 138 -36.56 14.65 -4.12
N THR A 139 -37.38 14.17 -5.04
CA THR A 139 -38.11 15.01 -5.98
C THR A 139 -39.15 15.76 -5.16
N VAL A 140 -38.79 16.97 -4.76
CA VAL A 140 -39.76 17.92 -4.23
C VAL A 140 -40.78 18.14 -5.34
N ALA A 141 -41.99 17.60 -5.16
CA ALA A 141 -43.10 17.85 -6.06
C ALA A 141 -43.34 19.36 -6.06
N ALA A 142 -43.05 20.02 -7.17
CA ALA A 142 -43.43 21.40 -7.40
C ALA A 142 -44.96 21.47 -7.52
N SER A 143 -45.68 21.42 -6.39
CA SER A 143 -47.09 21.75 -6.33
C SER A 143 -47.24 23.28 -6.38
N GLY A 144 -46.91 23.86 -7.54
CA GLY A 144 -47.31 25.21 -7.91
C GLY A 144 -48.78 25.16 -8.31
N GLY A 145 -49.66 25.41 -7.34
CA GLY A 145 -51.09 25.49 -7.55
C GLY A 145 -51.43 26.55 -8.60
N VAL A 146 -51.90 26.10 -9.76
CA VAL A 146 -52.77 26.90 -10.62
C VAL A 146 -54.11 26.98 -9.89
N ARG A 147 -54.43 28.14 -9.33
CA ARG A 147 -55.80 28.51 -9.00
C ARG A 147 -56.13 29.81 -9.73
N SER A 148 -57.16 29.67 -10.55
CA SER A 148 -57.97 30.63 -11.30
C SER A 148 -58.09 32.02 -10.72
#